data_AF-A0A2G4GBC7-F1
#
_entry.id   AF-A0A2G4GBC7-F1
#
_cell.length_a   1.000
_cell.length_b   1.000
_cell.length_c   1.000
_cell.angle_alpha   90.00
_cell.angle_beta   90.00
_cell.angle_gamma   90.00
#
_symmetry.space_group_name_H-M   'P 1'
#
loop_
_entity.id
_entity.type
_entity.pdbx_description
1 polymer ?
#
loop_
_entity_poly.entity_id
_entity_poly.type
_entity_poly.pdbx_seq_one_letter_code
_entity_poly.pdbx_strand_id
1 'polypeptide(L)' 'MSTVAEIIEAVKRLPESAKGEFLERLTEVNFNDAWDRQIETDAKAGRLDQFIDEAILEHRDGQSRPFP' A
#
# COMPACT_ATOMS: atom_id res chain seq x y z
N MET A 1 -4.08 -15.99 18.43
CA MET A 1 -3.62 -14.80 17.68
C MET A 1 -3.24 -13.75 18.68
N SER A 2 -2.07 -13.13 18.55
CA SER A 2 -1.71 -11.97 19.36
C SER A 2 -2.41 -10.73 18.80
N THR A 3 -2.88 -9.87 19.69
CA THR A 3 -3.44 -8.55 19.34
C THR A 3 -2.34 -7.61 18.86
N VAL A 4 -2.72 -6.56 18.12
CA VAL A 4 -1.77 -5.51 17.71
C VAL A 4 -1.07 -4.91 18.94
N ALA A 5 -1.81 -4.69 20.03
CA ALA A 5 -1.24 -4.18 21.28
C ALA A 5 -0.14 -5.09 21.85
N GLU A 6 -0.38 -6.41 21.85
CA GLU A 6 0.61 -7.39 22.33
C GLU A 6 1.85 -7.45 21.44
N ILE A 7 1.70 -7.31 20.12
CA ILE A 7 2.82 -7.26 19.17
C ILE A 7 3.67 -6.01 19.42
N ILE A 8 3.03 -4.84 19.59
CA ILE A 8 3.75 -3.58 19.88
C ILE A 8 4.51 -3.65 21.20
N GLU A 9 3.90 -4.22 22.25
CA GLU A 9 4.59 -4.41 23.53
C GLU A 9 5.75 -5.39 23.44
N ALA A 10 5.65 -6.43 22.60
CA ALA A 10 6.76 -7.34 22.34
C ALA A 10 7.92 -6.63 21.64
N VAL A 11 7.64 -5.81 20.62
CA VAL A 11 8.67 -5.04 19.89
C VAL A 11 9.37 -4.03 20.81
N LYS A 12 8.64 -3.38 21.73
CA LYS A 12 9.24 -2.46 22.72
C LYS A 12 10.25 -3.13 23.65
N ARG A 13 10.07 -4.43 23.92
CA ARG A 13 10.94 -5.21 24.82
C ARG A 13 12.15 -5.81 24.11
N LEU A 14 12.26 -5.67 22.78
CA LEU A 14 13.42 -6.16 22.05
C LEU A 14 14.69 -5.39 22.42
N PRO A 15 15.85 -6.07 22.53
CA PRO A 15 17.13 -5.40 22.61
C PRO A 15 17.38 -4.57 21.35
N GLU A 16 18.18 -3.50 21.46
CA GLU A 16 18.37 -2.54 20.36
C GLU A 16 18.91 -3.19 19.08
N SER A 17 19.78 -4.21 19.21
CA SER A 17 20.28 -5.00 18.10
C SER A 17 19.19 -5.77 17.33
N ALA A 18 18.14 -6.24 18.03
CA ALA A 18 17.04 -6.98 17.43
C ALA A 18 15.95 -6.09 16.82
N LYS A 19 15.90 -4.80 17.20
CA LYS A 19 14.96 -3.85 16.59
C LYS A 19 15.31 -3.55 15.13
N GLY A 20 16.60 -3.50 14.80
CA GLY A 20 17.07 -3.35 13.42
C GLY A 20 16.64 -4.53 12.54
N GLU A 21 16.87 -5.76 13.02
CA GLU A 21 16.42 -6.99 12.34
C GLU A 21 14.89 -7.03 12.20
N PHE A 22 14.16 -6.61 13.23
CA PHE A 22 12.70 -6.53 13.16
C PHE A 22 12.24 -5.58 12.05
N LEU A 23 12.85 -4.39 11.92
CA LEU A 23 12.50 -3.43 10.87
C LEU A 23 12.82 -3.97 9.48
N GLU A 24 13.97 -4.62 9.29
CA GLU A 24 14.36 -5.24 8.04
C GLU A 24 13.32 -6.26 7.59
N ARG A 25 12.93 -7.16 8.50
CA ARG A 25 11.93 -8.20 8.22
C ARG A 25 10.50 -7.67 8.12
N LEU A 26 10.18 -6.55 8.78
CA LEU A 26 8.86 -5.93 8.66
C LEU A 26 8.57 -5.48 7.22
N THR A 27 9.60 -5.19 6.42
CA THR A 27 9.44 -4.87 4.99
C THR A 27 8.92 -6.05 4.16
N GLU A 28 9.10 -7.29 4.62
CA GLU A 28 8.56 -8.49 3.98
C GLU A 28 7.05 -8.61 4.20
N VAL A 29 6.49 -7.91 5.19
CA VAL A 29 5.06 -7.89 5.44
C VAL A 29 4.39 -7.02 4.38
N ASN A 30 3.69 -7.66 3.44
CA ASN A 30 2.92 -6.92 2.45
C ASN A 30 1.63 -6.36 3.09
N PHE A 31 1.71 -5.13 3.58
CA PHE A 31 0.56 -4.38 4.09
C PHE A 31 -0.42 -3.97 2.98
N ASN A 32 0.03 -3.95 1.73
CA ASN A 32 -0.74 -3.51 0.58
C ASN A 32 -1.42 -4.66 -0.17
N ASP A 33 -1.16 -5.92 0.19
CA ASP A 33 -1.68 -7.10 -0.53
C ASP A 33 -3.20 -7.08 -0.72
N ALA A 34 -3.93 -6.66 0.31
CA ALA A 34 -5.39 -6.52 0.22
C ALA A 34 -5.81 -5.41 -0.75
N TRP A 35 -5.09 -4.29 -0.77
CA TRP A 35 -5.33 -3.18 -1.68
C TRP A 35 -4.94 -3.54 -3.12
N ASP A 36 -3.78 -4.17 -3.32
CA ASP A 36 -3.31 -4.63 -4.64
C ASP A 36 -4.30 -5.62 -5.25
N ARG A 37 -4.75 -6.61 -4.46
CA ARG A 37 -5.76 -7.58 -4.90
C ARG A 37 -7.11 -6.93 -5.20
N GLN A 38 -7.52 -5.92 -4.43
CA GLN A 38 -8.76 -5.19 -4.66
C GLN A 38 -8.68 -4.37 -5.95
N ILE A 39 -7.60 -3.61 -6.16
CA ILE A 39 -7.37 -2.83 -7.38
C ILE A 39 -7.34 -3.74 -8.60
N GLU A 40 -6.66 -4.88 -8.53
CA GLU A 40 -6.63 -5.85 -9.64
C GLU A 40 -8.01 -6.43 -9.94
N THR A 41 -8.80 -6.73 -8.91
CA THR A 41 -10.18 -7.21 -9.07
C THR A 41 -11.07 -6.13 -9.70
N ASP A 42 -10.94 -4.88 -9.26
CA ASP A 42 -11.71 -3.74 -9.75
C ASP A 42 -11.37 -3.42 -11.19
N ALA A 43 -10.08 -3.47 -11.55
CA ALA A 43 -9.60 -3.32 -12.92
C ALA A 43 -10.18 -4.40 -13.84
N LYS A 44 -10.14 -5.68 -13.42
CA LYS A 44 -10.71 -6.80 -14.20
C LYS A 44 -12.23 -6.70 -14.34
N ALA A 45 -12.90 -6.10 -13.36
CA ALA A 45 -14.35 -5.88 -13.37
C ALA A 45 -14.76 -4.62 -14.16
N GLY A 46 -13.81 -3.86 -14.73
CA GLY A 46 -14.08 -2.60 -15.44
C GLY A 46 -14.55 -1.46 -14.53
N ARG A 47 -14.44 -1.60 -13.20
CA ARG A 47 -14.90 -0.57 -12.24
C ARG A 47 -14.07 0.70 -12.32
N LEU A 48 -12.85 0.60 -12.83
CA LEU A 48 -11.92 1.72 -12.95
C LEU A 48 -11.99 2.43 -14.32
N ASP A 49 -12.73 1.88 -15.28
CA ASP A 49 -12.74 2.34 -16.68
C ASP A 49 -13.20 3.80 -16.78
N GLN A 50 -14.26 4.17 -16.06
CA GLN A 50 -14.78 5.55 -16.04
C GLN A 50 -13.73 6.57 -15.54
N PHE A 51 -12.90 6.18 -14.58
CA PHE A 51 -11.87 7.06 -14.02
C PHE A 51 -10.68 7.19 -14.98
N ILE A 52 -10.39 6.12 -15.74
CA ILE A 52 -9.36 6.15 -16.79
C ILE A 52 -9.82 7.07 -17.92
N ASP A 53 -11.07 6.96 -18.36
CA ASP A 53 -11.62 7.81 -19.42
C ASP A 53 -11.59 9.29 -19.01
N GLU A 54 -12.00 9.60 -17.77
CA GLU A 54 -11.91 10.95 -17.20
C GLU A 54 -10.46 11.45 -17.17
N ALA A 55 -9.52 10.66 -16.64
CA ALA A 55 -8.12 11.04 -16.57
C ALA A 55 -7.49 11.27 -17.96
N ILE A 56 -7.87 10.49 -18.97
CA ILE A 56 -7.42 10.68 -20.36
C ILE A 56 -7.95 12.00 -20.92
N LEU A 57 -9.21 12.34 -20.66
CA LEU A 57 -9.81 13.61 -21.09
C LEU A 57 -9.11 14.79 -20.42
N GLU A 58 -8.95 14.76 -19.10
CA GLU A 58 -8.24 15.80 -18.35
C GLU A 58 -6.80 16.01 -18.81
N HIS A 59 -6.09 14.93 -19.11
CA HIS A 59 -4.73 15.01 -19.65
C HIS A 59 -4.70 15.68 -21.02
N ARG A 60 -5.64 15.32 -21.91
CA ARG A 60 -5.78 15.95 -23.23
C ARG A 60 -6.13 17.44 -23.14
N ASP A 61 -6.92 17.81 -22.13
CA ASP A 61 -7.31 19.20 -21.85
C ASP A 61 -6.22 19.99 -21.08
N GLY A 62 -5.02 19.40 -20.92
CA GLY A 62 -3.88 20.06 -20.31
C GLY A 62 -4.00 20.28 -18.80
N GLN A 63 -4.93 19.58 -18.14
CA GLN A 63 -5.13 19.68 -16.68
C GLN A 63 -4.11 18.84 -15.88
N SER A 64 -3.35 17.97 -16.55
CA SER A 64 -2.30 17.18 -15.92
C SER A 64 -1.09 18.03 -15.54
N ARG A 65 -0.44 17.71 -14.42
CA ARG A 65 0.84 18.30 -14.03
C ARG A 65 1.99 17.61 -14.77
N PRO A 66 3.05 18.35 -15.15
CA PRO A 66 4.26 17.73 -15.69
C PRO A 66 4.86 16.76 -14.66
N PHE A 67 5.37 15.62 -15.16
CA PHE A 67 6.10 14.68 -14.33
C PHE A 67 7.44 15.31 -13.89
N PRO A 68 7.79 15.25 -12.60
CA PRO A 68 9.03 15.83 -12.07
C PRO A 68 10.29 15.09 -12.52
#